data_AF-A0A925PAJ4-F1
#
_entry.id   AF-A0A925PAJ4-F1
#
_cell.length_a   1.000
_cell.length_b   1.000
_cell.length_c   1.000
_cell.angle_alpha   90.00
_cell.angle_beta   90.00
_cell.angle_gamma   90.00
#
_symmetry.space_group_name_H-M   'P 1'
#
loop_
_entity.id
_entity.type
_entity.pdbx_description
1 polymer ?
#
loop_
_entity_poly.entity_id
_entity_poly.type
_entity_poly.pdbx_seq_one_letter_code
_entity_poly.pdbx_strand_id
1 'polypeptide(L)'
;VAAAIPLALTAGAPAGVVIVGGLSVFGAVFALNSAVHSYLILDYTDGDKVALNVGFYYMANAGGRLVGCLLSGVLYQFAGLAGCLWGAFAFAVVAAMVALRLPREALHAEKLAAAAVQAGDGD
;
A
#
# COMPACT_ATOMS: atom_id res chain seq x y z
N VAL A 1 -5.31 2.41 12.19
CA VAL A 1 -5.29 1.00 12.66
C VAL A 1 -3.98 0.64 13.35
N ALA A 2 -2.83 0.68 12.66
CA ALA A 2 -1.54 0.25 13.21
C ALA A 2 -1.12 0.97 14.52
N ALA A 3 -1.38 2.28 14.67
CA ALA A 3 -1.14 3.00 15.94
C ALA A 3 -2.25 2.81 16.99
N ALA A 4 -3.47 2.45 16.58
CA ALA A 4 -4.61 2.31 17.49
C ALA A 4 -4.54 1.01 18.32
N ILE A 5 -4.03 -0.07 17.73
CA ILE A 5 -3.86 -1.37 18.40
C ILE A 5 -2.89 -1.28 19.61
N PRO A 6 -1.65 -0.77 19.47
CA PRO A 6 -0.74 -0.67 20.61
C PRO A 6 -1.24 0.33 21.67
N LEU A 7 -1.90 1.44 21.27
CA LEU A 7 -2.49 2.39 22.22
C LEU A 7 -3.62 1.77 23.05
N ALA A 8 -4.50 0.99 22.43
CA ALA A 8 -5.57 0.28 23.13
C ALA A 8 -5.04 -0.80 24.08
N LEU A 9 -3.97 -1.50 23.68
CA LEU A 9 -3.26 -2.45 24.55
C LEU A 9 -2.64 -1.76 25.78
N THR A 10 -2.03 -0.59 25.60
CA THR A 10 -1.47 0.20 26.73
C THR A 10 -2.56 0.77 27.65
N ALA A 11 -3.77 0.98 27.14
CA ALA A 11 -4.92 1.43 27.92
C ALA A 11 -5.61 0.29 28.72
N GLY A 12 -5.08 -0.93 28.67
CA GLY A 12 -5.62 -2.08 29.40
C GLY A 12 -6.83 -2.75 28.74
N ALA A 13 -7.12 -2.45 27.48
CA ALA A 13 -8.23 -3.08 26.77
C ALA A 13 -7.95 -4.59 26.50
N PRO A 14 -8.99 -5.43 26.39
CA PRO A 14 -8.82 -6.87 26.19
C PRO A 14 -8.05 -7.18 24.90
N ALA A 15 -6.85 -7.75 25.05
CA ALA A 15 -5.93 -7.96 23.93
C ALA A 15 -6.56 -8.74 22.76
N GLY A 16 -7.36 -9.77 23.04
CA GLY A 16 -8.02 -10.57 22.01
C GLY A 16 -8.94 -9.75 21.10
N VAL A 17 -9.79 -8.89 21.67
CA VAL A 17 -10.72 -8.04 20.91
C VAL A 17 -9.97 -6.98 20.12
N VAL A 18 -8.96 -6.36 20.75
CA VAL A 18 -8.18 -5.28 20.15
C VAL A 18 -7.34 -5.79 18.97
N ILE A 19 -6.70 -6.94 19.12
CA ILE A 19 -5.86 -7.53 18.06
C ILE A 19 -6.75 -8.03 16.92
N VAL A 20 -7.80 -8.81 17.21
CA VAL A 20 -8.69 -9.35 16.17
C VAL A 20 -9.39 -8.22 15.43
N GLY A 21 -10.05 -7.31 16.13
CA GLY A 21 -10.74 -6.17 15.51
C GLY A 21 -9.78 -5.28 14.71
N GLY A 22 -8.60 -5.00 15.28
CA GLY A 22 -7.57 -4.22 14.61
C GLY A 22 -7.08 -4.88 13.32
N LEU A 23 -6.77 -6.18 13.34
CA LEU A 23 -6.33 -6.92 12.16
C LEU A 23 -7.43 -7.06 11.11
N SER A 24 -8.70 -7.20 11.51
CA SER A 24 -9.83 -7.23 10.57
C SER A 24 -9.94 -5.91 9.80
N VAL A 25 -9.87 -4.76 10.48
CA VAL A 25 -9.90 -3.45 9.82
C VAL A 25 -8.66 -3.25 8.94
N PHE A 26 -7.49 -3.65 9.43
CA PHE A 26 -6.26 -3.61 8.62
C PHE A 26 -6.40 -4.43 7.34
N GLY A 27 -6.94 -5.65 7.43
CA GLY A 27 -7.17 -6.53 6.30
C GLY A 27 -8.10 -5.92 5.25
N ALA A 28 -9.20 -5.29 5.68
CA ALA A 28 -10.12 -4.60 4.78
C ALA A 28 -9.44 -3.45 4.01
N VAL A 29 -8.69 -2.59 4.71
CA VAL A 29 -7.95 -1.48 4.10
C VAL A 29 -6.86 -1.99 3.15
N PHE A 30 -6.15 -3.05 3.56
CA PHE A 30 -5.11 -3.67 2.74
C PHE A 30 -5.68 -4.27 1.44
N ALA A 31 -6.84 -4.93 1.51
CA ALA A 31 -7.52 -5.48 0.36
C ALA A 31 -7.89 -4.40 -0.68
N LEU A 32 -8.42 -3.26 -0.22
CA LEU A 32 -8.70 -2.11 -1.09
C LEU A 32 -7.43 -1.60 -1.77
N ASN A 33 -6.35 -1.43 -1.02
CA ASN A 33 -5.08 -0.94 -1.56
C ASN A 33 -4.47 -1.91 -2.59
N SER A 34 -4.55 -3.23 -2.32
CA SER A 34 -4.11 -4.27 -3.24
C SER A 34 -4.94 -4.30 -4.54
N ALA A 35 -6.26 -4.11 -4.44
CA ALA A 35 -7.15 -4.07 -5.60
C ALA A 35 -6.88 -2.84 -6.48
N VAL A 36 -6.72 -1.65 -5.88
CA VAL A 36 -6.40 -0.42 -6.61
C VAL A 36 -5.06 -0.53 -7.34
N HIS A 37 -4.03 -1.06 -6.69
CA HIS A 37 -2.72 -1.20 -7.31
C HIS A 37 -2.73 -2.16 -8.51
N SER A 38 -3.51 -3.24 -8.42
CA SER A 38 -3.62 -4.24 -9.49
C SER A 38 -4.48 -3.72 -10.66
N TYR A 39 -5.54 -2.96 -10.37
CA TYR A 39 -6.35 -2.27 -11.39
C TYR A 39 -5.51 -1.27 -12.19
N LEU A 40 -4.67 -0.47 -11.51
CA LEU A 40 -3.78 0.51 -12.13
C LEU A 40 -2.71 -0.10 -13.05
N ILE A 41 -2.31 -1.35 -12.84
CA ILE A 41 -1.34 -2.05 -13.71
C ILE A 41 -2.00 -2.53 -15.01
N LEU A 42 -3.24 -3.01 -14.94
CA LEU A 42 -3.98 -3.49 -16.11
C LEU A 42 -4.41 -2.35 -17.03
N ASP A 43 -4.84 -1.21 -16.47
CA ASP A 43 -5.24 -0.02 -17.23
C ASP A 43 -4.06 0.72 -17.91
N TYR A 44 -2.82 0.38 -17.52
CA TYR A 44 -1.57 0.98 -18.02
C TYR A 44 -0.93 0.23 -19.19
N THR A 45 -1.51 -0.90 -19.62
CA THR A 45 -0.86 -1.78 -20.59
C THR A 45 -1.16 -1.32 -22.03
N ASP A 46 -0.37 -0.36 -22.50
CA ASP A 46 -0.04 -0.17 -23.92
C ASP A 46 1.48 0.09 -24.04
N GLY A 47 2.17 -0.71 -24.85
CA GLY A 47 3.52 -0.42 -25.36
C GLY A 47 4.70 -1.20 -24.76
N ASP A 48 5.65 -1.55 -25.63
CA ASP A 48 6.92 -2.32 -25.55
C ASP A 48 7.80 -2.34 -24.26
N LYS A 49 7.44 -1.68 -23.15
CA LYS A 49 8.22 -1.65 -21.88
C LYS A 49 7.51 -2.26 -20.67
N VAL A 50 6.34 -2.87 -20.86
CA VAL A 50 5.51 -3.47 -19.81
C VAL A 50 6.27 -4.50 -18.97
N ALA A 51 6.99 -5.43 -19.60
CA ALA A 51 7.66 -6.52 -18.89
C ALA A 51 8.74 -6.03 -17.89
N LEU A 52 9.49 -4.99 -18.25
CA LEU A 52 10.53 -4.42 -17.39
C LEU A 52 9.91 -3.67 -16.19
N ASN A 53 8.87 -2.85 -16.44
CA ASN A 53 8.17 -2.11 -15.38
C ASN A 53 7.44 -3.03 -14.39
N VAL A 54 6.80 -4.08 -14.91
CA VAL A 54 6.16 -5.12 -14.09
C VAL A 54 7.21 -5.90 -13.28
N GLY A 55 8.35 -6.22 -13.89
CA GLY A 55 9.49 -6.85 -13.21
C GLY A 55 9.98 -6.04 -12.02
N PHE A 56 10.21 -4.73 -12.18
CA PHE A 56 10.60 -3.85 -11.07
C PHE A 56 9.52 -3.78 -9.98
N TYR A 57 8.24 -3.74 -10.36
CA TYR A 57 7.14 -3.75 -9.39
C TYR A 57 7.12 -5.02 -8.52
N TYR A 58 7.24 -6.21 -9.14
CA TYR A 58 7.27 -7.47 -8.39
C TYR A 58 8.53 -7.59 -7.51
N MET A 59 9.69 -7.15 -8.00
CA MET A 59 10.92 -7.12 -7.20
C MET A 59 10.77 -6.20 -5.98
N ALA A 60 10.19 -5.01 -6.17
CA ALA A 60 9.93 -4.08 -5.08
C ALA A 60 8.92 -4.65 -4.06
N ASN A 61 7.86 -5.33 -4.51
CA ASN A 61 6.88 -5.98 -3.64
C ASN A 61 7.50 -7.15 -2.84
N ALA A 62 8.25 -8.02 -3.51
CA ALA A 62 8.95 -9.13 -2.87
C ALA A 62 10.01 -8.64 -1.88
N GLY A 63 10.80 -7.63 -2.26
CA GLY A 63 11.79 -6.99 -1.40
C GLY A 63 11.15 -6.35 -0.17
N GLY A 64 10.05 -5.62 -0.35
CA GLY A 64 9.30 -5.01 0.76
C GLY A 64 8.78 -6.05 1.76
N ARG A 65 8.25 -7.18 1.28
CA ARG A 65 7.81 -8.29 2.15
C ARG A 65 8.98 -8.92 2.91
N LEU A 66 10.12 -9.15 2.24
CA LEU A 66 11.30 -9.73 2.88
C LEU A 66 11.84 -8.81 3.98
N VAL A 67 12.04 -7.53 3.66
CA VAL A 67 12.54 -6.53 4.62
C VAL A 67 11.56 -6.36 5.78
N GLY A 68 10.26 -6.27 5.48
CA GLY A 68 9.21 -6.14 6.49
C GLY A 68 9.18 -7.33 7.46
N CYS A 69 9.24 -8.56 6.95
CA CYS A 69 9.27 -9.77 7.78
C CYS A 69 10.52 -9.81 8.65
N LEU A 70 11.71 -9.60 8.08
CA LEU A 70 12.97 -9.66 8.82
C LEU A 70 13.02 -8.59 9.91
N LEU A 71 12.69 -7.35 9.56
CA LEU A 71 12.70 -6.22 10.49
C LEU A 71 11.63 -6.38 11.58
N SER A 72 10.47 -6.93 11.26
CA SER A 72 9.45 -7.24 12.27
C SER A 72 9.94 -8.29 13.28
N GLY A 73 10.71 -9.29 12.83
CA GLY A 73 11.34 -10.25 13.72
C GLY A 73 12.34 -9.59 14.67
N VAL A 74 13.19 -8.70 14.15
CA VAL A 74 14.14 -7.93 14.96
C VAL A 74 13.41 -7.03 15.97
N LEU A 75 12.40 -6.28 15.53
CA LEU A 75 11.61 -5.40 16.40
C LEU A 75 10.87 -6.18 17.48
N TYR A 76 10.36 -7.37 17.18
CA TYR A 76 9.69 -8.22 18.16
C TYR A 76 10.63 -8.63 19.28
N GLN A 77 11.89 -8.95 18.97
CA GLN A 77 12.88 -9.34 19.97
C GLN A 77 13.21 -8.20 20.95
N PHE A 78 13.20 -6.95 20.50
CA PHE A 78 13.55 -5.78 21.34
C PHE A 78 12.36 -5.11 22.02
N ALA A 79 11.20 -5.06 21.37
CA ALA A 79 10.06 -4.25 21.78
C ALA A 79 8.71 -4.98 21.69
N GLY A 80 8.74 -6.30 21.43
CA GLY A 80 7.55 -7.15 21.37
C GLY A 80 6.55 -6.74 20.29
N LEU A 81 5.30 -7.13 20.47
CA LEU A 81 4.21 -6.86 19.54
C LEU A 81 3.99 -5.36 19.30
N ALA A 82 4.10 -4.53 20.36
CA ALA A 82 3.94 -3.09 20.26
C ALA A 82 5.02 -2.46 19.35
N GLY A 83 6.27 -2.91 19.46
CA GLY A 83 7.36 -2.50 18.58
C GLY A 83 7.08 -2.80 17.11
N CYS A 84 6.56 -3.99 16.80
CA CYS A 84 6.19 -4.35 15.44
C CYS A 84 5.08 -3.45 14.87
N LEU A 85 4.06 -3.13 15.68
CA LEU A 85 2.95 -2.28 15.27
C LEU A 85 3.39 -0.82 15.02
N TRP A 86 4.28 -0.30 15.87
CA TRP A 86 4.87 1.03 15.67
C TRP A 86 5.79 1.08 14.46
N GLY A 87 6.61 0.05 14.24
CA GLY A 87 7.44 -0.08 13.04
C GLY A 87 6.60 -0.09 11.76
N ALA A 88 5.55 -0.92 11.73
CA ALA A 88 4.62 -0.97 10.61
C ALA A 88 3.90 0.38 10.38
N PHE A 89 3.50 1.06 11.46
CA PHE A 89 2.93 2.41 11.37
C PHE A 89 3.91 3.42 10.77
N ALA A 90 5.17 3.42 11.21
CA ALA A 90 6.20 4.31 10.68
C ALA A 90 6.43 4.09 9.18
N PHE A 91 6.56 2.84 8.72
CA PHE A 91 6.67 2.53 7.29
C PHE A 91 5.44 2.98 6.50
N ALA A 92 4.23 2.78 7.03
CA ALA A 92 3.00 3.24 6.39
C ALA A 92 2.94 4.76 6.26
N VAL A 93 3.39 5.51 7.28
CA VAL A 93 3.47 6.97 7.24
C VAL A 93 4.50 7.44 6.21
N VAL A 94 5.69 6.80 6.16
CA VAL A 94 6.69 7.10 5.13
C VAL A 94 6.13 6.84 3.74
N ALA A 95 5.49 5.70 3.51
CA ALA A 95 4.86 5.39 2.23
C ALA A 95 3.79 6.42 1.85
N ALA A 96 2.95 6.85 2.80
CA ALA A 96 1.94 7.87 2.57
C ALA A 96 2.58 9.23 2.22
N MET A 97 3.64 9.64 2.91
CA MET A 97 4.36 10.89 2.60
C MET A 97 4.97 10.86 1.19
N VAL A 98 5.57 9.74 0.80
CA VAL A 98 6.11 9.56 -0.56
C VAL A 98 4.97 9.62 -1.59
N ALA A 99 3.86 8.92 -1.35
CA ALA A 99 2.70 8.92 -2.24
C ALA A 99 2.07 10.32 -2.39
N LEU A 100 2.01 11.10 -1.31
CA LEU A 100 1.50 12.48 -1.34
C LEU A 100 2.44 13.44 -2.08
N ARG A 101 3.73 13.13 -2.16
CA ARG A 101 4.74 13.90 -2.89
C ARG A 101 4.88 13.51 -4.35
N LEU A 102 4.20 12.46 -4.80
CA LEU A 102 4.19 12.15 -6.23
C LEU A 102 3.42 13.26 -6.99
N PRO A 103 4.02 13.84 -8.04
CA PRO A 103 3.34 14.82 -8.88
C PRO A 103 2.11 14.16 -9.51
N ARG A 104 0.95 14.83 -9.38
CA ARG A 104 -0.33 14.36 -9.93
C ARG A 104 -0.44 14.53 -11.45
N GLU A 105 0.60 15.03 -12.10
CA GLU A 105 0.53 15.63 -13.44
C GLU A 105 0.80 14.69 -14.62
N ALA A 106 1.08 13.41 -14.44
CA ALA A 106 1.35 12.53 -15.58
C ALA A 106 0.56 11.23 -15.53
N LEU A 107 -0.77 11.33 -15.67
CA LEU A 107 -1.50 10.16 -16.17
C LEU A 107 -2.75 10.43 -17.00
N HIS A 108 -3.46 11.53 -16.74
CA HIS A 108 -4.81 11.68 -17.28
C HIS A 108 -4.95 12.63 -18.45
N ALA A 109 -3.97 13.49 -18.77
CA ALA A 109 -4.14 14.47 -19.83
C ALA A 109 -4.17 13.84 -21.24
N GLU A 110 -3.30 12.87 -21.50
CA GLU A 110 -3.15 12.28 -22.84
C GLU A 110 -4.24 11.26 -23.17
N LYS A 111 -4.61 10.39 -22.22
CA LYS A 111 -5.68 9.39 -22.39
C LYS A 111 -7.09 10.01 -22.42
N LEU A 112 -7.36 11.09 -21.67
CA LEU A 112 -8.64 11.81 -21.74
C LEU A 112 -8.77 12.61 -23.05
N ALA A 113 -7.67 13.19 -23.56
CA ALA A 113 -7.66 13.90 -24.83
C ALA A 113 -7.89 12.95 -26.03
N ALA A 114 -7.27 11.77 -26.02
CA ALA A 114 -7.48 10.76 -27.06
C ALA A 114 -8.92 10.19 -27.07
N ALA A 115 -9.50 9.94 -25.90
CA ALA A 115 -10.89 9.47 -25.77
C ALA A 115 -11.91 10.54 -26.18
N ALA A 116 -11.63 11.83 -25.94
CA ALA A 116 -12.50 12.93 -26.35
C ALA A 116 -12.47 13.18 -27.87
N VAL A 117 -11.32 12.97 -28.53
CA VAL A 117 -11.19 13.07 -29.99
C VAL A 117 -11.91 11.91 -30.68
N GLN A 118 -11.80 10.69 -30.14
CA GLN A 118 -12.44 9.51 -30.73
C GLN A 118 -13.97 9.47 -30.54
N ALA A 119 -14.49 10.20 -29.55
CA ALA A 119 -15.92 10.40 -29.36
C ALA A 119 -16.54 11.50 -30.26
N GLY A 120 -15.70 12.29 -30.96
CA GLY A 120 -16.14 13.38 -31.83
C GLY A 120 -16.00 13.13 -33.34
N ASP A 121 -15.47 11.97 -33.75
CA ASP A 121 -15.22 11.62 -35.17
C ASP A 121 -16.18 10.51 -35.67
N GLY A 122 -17.32 10.37 -34.99
CA GLY A 122 -18.36 9.37 -35.24
C GLY A 122 -19.66 9.96 -35.77
N ASP A 123 -19.57 10.78 -36.82
CA ASP A 123 -20.72 11.28 -37.62
C ASP A 123 -20.56 10.89 -39.10
#